data_AF-A0A9Y2NHU2-F1
#
_entry.id   AF-A0A9Y2NHU2-F1
#
_cell.length_a   1.000
_cell.length_b   1.000
_cell.length_c   1.000
_cell.angle_alpha   90.00
_cell.angle_beta   90.00
_cell.angle_gamma   90.00
#
_symmetry.space_group_name_H-M   'P 1'
#
loop_
_entity.id
_entity.type
_entity.pdbx_description
1 polymer ?
#
loop_
_entity_poly.entity_id
_entity_poly.type
_entity_poly.pdbx_seq_one_letter_code
_entity_poly.pdbx_strand_id
1 'polypeptide(L)'
;MAKDVLADVRDGKFGLLDDTDRVMVLDGDGHCRAAQEDDVVMHLVSIGYVERSPARETVSCLHGVVRKPVLPLRLTRRGRDMLQRWSNLTPLT
;
A
#
# COMPACT_ATOMS: atom_id res chain seq x y z
N MET A 1 11.53 7.89 1.61
CA MET A 1 10.27 7.68 2.36
C MET A 1 9.06 7.59 1.44
N ALA A 2 8.52 8.67 0.87
CA ALA A 2 7.32 8.59 0.00
C ALA A 2 7.53 7.77 -1.29
N LYS A 3 8.72 7.85 -1.90
CA LYS A 3 9.12 7.00 -3.04
C LYS A 3 9.10 5.52 -2.67
N ASP A 4 9.62 5.18 -1.50
CA ASP A 4 9.71 3.79 -1.01
C ASP A 4 8.31 3.24 -0.74
N VAL A 5 7.43 4.05 -0.14
CA VAL A 5 6.01 3.69 0.03
C VAL A 5 5.33 3.45 -1.31
N LEU A 6 5.56 4.27 -2.34
CA LEU A 6 5.01 4.02 -3.67
C LEU A 6 5.55 2.72 -4.30
N ALA A 7 6.84 2.40 -4.08
CA ALA A 7 7.43 1.16 -4.54
C ALA A 7 6.83 -0.06 -3.80
N ASP A 8 6.64 0.04 -2.50
CA ASP A 8 6.04 -1.01 -1.68
C ASP A 8 4.55 -1.21 -1.99
N VAL A 9 3.81 -0.14 -2.31
CA VAL A 9 2.42 -0.24 -2.82
C VAL A 9 2.41 -0.95 -4.18
N ARG A 10 3.34 -0.63 -5.09
CA ARG A 10 3.47 -1.36 -6.37
C ARG A 10 3.73 -2.85 -6.14
N ASP A 11 4.53 -3.18 -5.14
CA ASP A 11 4.90 -4.55 -4.79
C ASP A 11 3.82 -5.27 -3.97
N GLY A 12 2.66 -4.63 -3.73
CA GLY A 12 1.50 -5.24 -3.07
C GLY A 12 1.65 -5.36 -1.55
N LYS A 13 2.57 -4.62 -0.93
CA LYS A 13 2.88 -4.72 0.50
C LYS A 13 1.95 -3.91 1.39
N PHE A 14 1.01 -3.16 0.83
CA PHE A 14 0.06 -2.36 1.60
C PHE A 14 -1.39 -2.71 1.26
N GLY A 15 -2.25 -2.61 2.27
CA GLY A 15 -3.69 -2.74 2.14
C GLY A 15 -4.43 -1.96 3.20
N LEU A 16 -5.75 -1.87 3.09
CA LEU A 16 -6.63 -1.29 4.09
C LEU A 16 -7.42 -2.38 4.79
N LEU A 17 -7.55 -2.28 6.11
CA LEU A 17 -8.47 -3.11 6.85
C LEU A 17 -9.90 -2.69 6.50
N ASP A 18 -10.69 -3.61 5.93
CA ASP A 18 -12.01 -3.31 5.31
C ASP A 18 -12.99 -2.63 6.28
N ASP A 19 -12.89 -2.92 7.58
CA ASP A 19 -13.80 -2.43 8.62
C ASP A 19 -13.45 -1.03 9.15
N THR A 20 -12.20 -0.58 9.02
CA THR A 20 -11.68 0.58 9.75
C THR A 20 -10.80 1.50 8.92
N ASP A 21 -10.59 1.19 7.63
CA ASP A 21 -9.70 1.92 6.73
C ASP A 21 -8.27 2.10 7.27
N ARG A 22 -7.85 1.26 8.23
CA ARG A 22 -6.49 1.27 8.77
C ARG A 22 -5.49 0.74 7.76
N VAL A 23 -4.37 1.42 7.59
CA VAL A 23 -3.31 0.93 6.70
C VAL A 23 -2.58 -0.24 7.33
N MET A 24 -2.52 -1.33 6.58
CA MET A 24 -1.88 -2.59 6.95
C MET A 24 -0.71 -2.85 6.01
N VAL A 25 0.41 -3.33 6.56
CA VAL A 25 1.51 -3.93 5.81
C VAL A 25 1.23 -5.42 5.66
N LEU A 26 1.33 -5.91 4.43
CA LEU A 26 1.23 -7.31 4.03
C LEU A 26 2.64 -7.88 3.87
N ASP A 27 2.93 -9.00 4.52
CA ASP A 27 4.27 -9.61 4.51
C ASP A 27 4.50 -10.59 3.35
N GLY A 28 3.45 -10.94 2.61
CA GLY A 28 3.49 -11.91 1.51
C GLY A 28 3.27 -13.36 1.96
N ASP A 29 3.46 -13.67 3.24
CA ASP A 29 3.23 -14.98 3.85
C ASP A 29 1.81 -15.11 4.44
N GLY A 30 0.94 -14.16 4.09
CA GLY A 30 -0.45 -14.12 4.49
C GLY A 30 -0.68 -13.51 5.87
N HIS A 31 0.30 -12.83 6.48
CA HIS A 31 0.09 -12.03 7.68
C HIS A 31 0.00 -10.54 7.34
N CYS A 32 -0.57 -9.79 8.28
CA CYS A 32 -0.65 -8.35 8.20
C CYS A 32 -0.43 -7.69 9.56
N ARG A 33 0.21 -6.52 9.55
CA ARG A 33 0.46 -5.68 10.73
C ARG A 33 0.10 -4.24 10.43
N ALA A 34 -0.18 -3.44 11.46
CA ALA A 34 -0.41 -2.01 11.26
C ALA A 34 0.84 -1.36 10.64
N ALA A 35 0.63 -0.51 9.64
CA ALA A 35 1.70 0.27 9.04
C ALA A 35 2.22 1.34 10.00
N GLN A 36 3.52 1.59 9.96
CA GLN A 36 4.10 2.73 10.68
C GLN A 36 3.93 4.03 9.87
N GLU A 37 3.89 3.89 8.54
CA GLU A 37 3.78 4.95 7.54
C GLU A 37 2.31 5.22 7.12
N ASP A 38 1.36 4.98 8.02
CA ASP A 38 -0.09 5.15 7.76
C ASP A 38 -0.42 6.55 7.26
N ASP A 39 0.18 7.58 7.87
CA ASP A 39 0.03 8.99 7.49
C ASP A 39 0.50 9.26 6.06
N VAL A 40 1.64 8.71 5.66
CA VAL A 40 2.19 8.86 4.31
C VAL A 40 1.32 8.13 3.29
N VAL A 41 0.88 6.90 3.60
CA VAL A 41 0.00 6.14 2.71
C VAL A 41 -1.32 6.87 2.51
N MET A 42 -1.95 7.34 3.59
CA MET A 42 -3.22 8.07 3.50
C MET A 42 -3.06 9.42 2.78
N HIS A 43 -1.93 10.10 2.95
CA HIS A 43 -1.62 11.28 2.14
C HIS A 43 -1.53 10.93 0.64
N LEU A 44 -0.80 9.86 0.27
CA LEU A 44 -0.68 9.40 -1.12
C LEU A 44 -2.02 8.98 -1.73
N VAL A 45 -2.93 8.43 -0.92
CA VAL A 45 -4.33 8.15 -1.31
C VAL A 45 -5.07 9.47 -1.58
N SER A 46 -5.00 10.43 -0.65
CA SER A 46 -5.71 11.72 -0.77
C SER A 46 -5.30 12.53 -2.02
N ILE A 47 -4.03 12.48 -2.42
CA ILE A 47 -3.54 13.18 -3.61
C ILE A 47 -3.72 12.35 -4.91
N GLY A 48 -4.29 11.14 -4.80
CA GLY A 48 -4.66 10.30 -5.93
C GLY A 48 -3.49 9.56 -6.58
N TYR A 49 -2.41 9.28 -5.85
CA TYR A 49 -1.31 8.43 -6.33
C TYR A 49 -1.51 6.95 -5.99
N VAL A 50 -2.23 6.68 -4.90
CA VAL A 50 -2.62 5.34 -4.47
C VAL A 50 -4.14 5.25 -4.49
N GLU A 51 -4.68 4.10 -4.88
CA GLU A 51 -6.10 3.82 -4.82
C GLU A 51 -6.35 2.44 -4.19
N ARG A 52 -7.57 2.27 -3.69
CA ARG A 52 -8.05 0.97 -3.20
C ARG A 52 -8.26 0.03 -4.37
N SER A 53 -7.85 -1.22 -4.24
CA SER A 53 -8.27 -2.25 -5.19
C SER A 53 -9.79 -2.45 -5.15
N PRO A 54 -10.40 -3.00 -6.20
CA PRO A 54 -11.79 -3.42 -6.19
C PRO A 54 -12.07 -4.42 -5.04
N ALA A 55 -13.24 -4.34 -4.41
CA ALA A 55 -13.61 -5.19 -3.26
C ALA A 55 -13.52 -6.72 -3.53
N ARG A 56 -13.60 -7.14 -4.79
CA ARG A 56 -13.41 -8.56 -5.17
C ARG A 56 -11.95 -9.05 -5.01
N GLU A 57 -11.00 -8.14 -4.84
CA GLU A 57 -9.57 -8.42 -4.65
C GLU A 57 -9.18 -8.39 -3.17
N THR A 58 -10.15 -8.30 -2.26
CA THR A 58 -9.90 -8.40 -0.81
C THR A 58 -9.23 -9.73 -0.49
N VAL A 59 -8.13 -9.65 0.25
CA VAL A 59 -7.36 -10.81 0.72
C VAL A 59 -7.62 -11.04 2.20
N SER A 60 -7.64 -12.31 2.62
CA SER A 60 -7.72 -12.66 4.04
C SER A 60 -6.32 -12.78 4.61
N CYS A 61 -5.93 -11.88 5.51
CA CYS A 61 -4.61 -11.89 6.16
C CYS A 61 -4.73 -12.15 7.66
N LEU A 62 -3.71 -12.79 8.23
CA LEU A 62 -3.63 -13.03 9.67
C LEU A 62 -3.11 -11.77 10.39
N HIS A 63 -3.94 -11.18 11.26
CA HIS A 63 -3.57 -10.10 12.16
C HIS A 63 -3.41 -10.66 13.58
N GLY A 64 -2.17 -10.92 14.00
CA GLY A 64 -1.89 -11.67 15.21
C GLY A 64 -2.39 -13.11 15.07
N VAL A 65 -3.51 -13.44 15.72
CA VAL A 65 -4.15 -14.77 15.65
C VAL A 65 -5.51 -14.76 14.93
N VAL A 66 -5.99 -13.61 14.47
CA VAL A 66 -7.31 -13.45 13.85
C VAL A 66 -7.16 -13.16 12.37
N ARG A 67 -7.91 -13.87 11.51
CA ARG A 67 -7.98 -13.52 10.09
C ARG A 67 -8.88 -12.31 9.87
N LYS A 68 -8.38 -11.34 9.11
CA LYS A 68 -9.09 -10.12 8.77
C LYS A 68 -9.10 -9.89 7.25
N PRO A 69 -10.21 -9.37 6.70
CA PRO A 69 -10.25 -8.93 5.32
C PRO A 69 -9.40 -7.66 5.17
N VAL A 70 -8.44 -7.70 4.25
CA VAL A 70 -7.59 -6.58 3.88
C VAL A 70 -7.77 -6.32 2.39
N LEU A 71 -8.11 -5.08 2.05
CA LEU A 71 -8.25 -4.61 0.69
C LEU A 71 -6.89 -4.09 0.18
N PRO A 72 -6.23 -4.76 -0.78
CA PRO A 72 -4.93 -4.30 -1.25
C PRO A 72 -4.98 -2.88 -1.80
N LEU A 73 -3.89 -2.15 -1.63
CA LEU A 73 -3.67 -0.87 -2.28
C LEU A 73 -2.93 -1.08 -3.59
N ARG A 74 -3.22 -0.21 -4.57
CA ARG A 74 -2.53 -0.21 -5.86
C ARG A 74 -2.21 1.21 -6.30
N LEU A 75 -1.17 1.33 -7.13
CA LEU A 75 -0.84 2.62 -7.73
C LEU A 75 -1.88 3.03 -8.77
N THR A 76 -2.25 4.30 -8.76
CA THR A 76 -2.94 4.91 -9.90
C THR A 76 -1.96 5.10 -11.06
N ARG A 77 -2.47 5.52 -12.22
CA ARG A 77 -1.59 5.93 -13.34
C ARG A 77 -0.64 7.05 -12.91
N ARG A 78 -1.15 8.06 -12.20
CA ARG A 78 -0.35 9.19 -11.71
C ARG A 78 0.71 8.74 -10.70
N GLY A 79 0.35 7.81 -9.80
CA GLY A 79 1.30 7.23 -8.85
C GLY A 79 2.44 6.47 -9.53
N ARG A 80 2.14 5.68 -10.58
CA ARG A 80 3.16 5.00 -11.39
C ARG A 80 4.09 5.99 -12.10
N ASP A 81 3.52 7.01 -12.74
CA ASP A 81 4.31 8.05 -13.42
C ASP A 81 5.23 8.79 -12.45
N MET A 82 4.75 9.08 -11.23
CA MET A 82 5.55 9.73 -10.19
C MET A 82 6.65 8.83 -9.65
N LEU A 83 6.36 7.56 -9.37
CA LEU A 83 7.37 6.58 -8.95
C LEU A 83 8.48 6.45 -10.00
N GLN A 84 8.11 6.40 -11.29
CA GLN A 84 9.09 6.35 -12.37
C GLN A 84 9.96 7.61 -12.40
N ARG A 85 9.35 8.80 -12.32
CA ARG A 85 10.08 10.08 -12.30
C ARG A 85 11.08 10.14 -11.14
N TRP A 86 10.64 9.81 -9.92
CA TRP A 86 11.52 9.80 -8.76
C TRP A 86 12.60 8.72 -8.82
N SER A 87 12.32 7.59 -9.47
CA SER A 87 13.34 6.55 -9.70
C SER A 87 14.45 7.05 -10.63
N ASN A 88 14.08 7.79 -11.67
CA ASN A 88 15.03 8.36 -12.64
C ASN A 88 15.86 9.53 -12.08
N LEU A 89 15.42 10.18 -10.99
CA LEU A 89 16.12 11.31 -10.36
C LEU A 89 17.19 10.88 -9.36
N THR A 90 17.20 9.62 -8.95
CA THR A 90 18.30 9.04 -8.16
C THR A 90 19.44 8.67 -9.10
N PRO A 91 20.62 9.31 -9.03
CA PRO A 91 21.78 8.88 -9.79
C PRO A 91 22.13 7.44 -9.40
N LEU A 92 22.59 6.64 -10.37
CA LEU A 92 23.24 5.37 -10.11
C LEU A 92 24.47 5.65 -9.22
N THR A 93 24.34 5.43 -7.91
CA THR A 93 25.50 5.28 -7.00
C THR A 93 26.12 3.91 -7.17
#